data_AF-A0A7R9Z192-F1
#
_entry.id   AF-A0A7R9Z192-F1
#
_cell.length_a   1.000
_cell.length_b   1.000
_cell.length_c   1.000
_cell.angle_alpha   90.00
_cell.angle_beta   90.00
_cell.angle_gamma   90.00
#
_symmetry.space_group_name_H-M   'P 1'
#
loop_
_entity.id
_entity.type
_entity.pdbx_description
1 polymer ?
#
loop_
_entity_poly.entity_id
_entity_poly.type
_entity_poly.pdbx_seq_one_letter_code
_entity_poly.pdbx_strand_id
1 'polypeptide(L)'
;DRDKDLAVLRSNRSLARLQMGQLAESRSDAQSATELDGTYVKGHWRLGQACTALGEHQDALDAFTAALALDGSNKALKKEVDKARAKVEQEKLLVMEGKFDGVVAENGAGKTTKAVAAPKPVKSAPAPPKKSASSGSDVVKTAADGDSEFSKSDHVRGYKVVGGKKTSYFHHEQTEEEKRLIGDIRPKQLSGDAAAAAATTSGDQDTSAWNKAGTWEEKDVTSWAVDTLTSSLVGTSHSVSSSAAEIGGGTAKVTKATKLDLHGGGHASVAAVRGKKRYIYEFGIRLDWELEDCSNGEDYRGTMTLPDVDGTVEAGDEYDLSEFTVEGNVGNKVRMALNKHVRDGGLRAEVHKALDGWVELFKATY
;
A
#
# COMPACT_ATOMS: atom_id res chain seq x y z
N ASP A 1 -32.56 4.30 21.78
CA ASP A 1 -31.29 3.68 21.35
C ASP A 1 -30.98 3.82 19.87
N ARG A 2 -31.87 3.44 18.94
CA ARG A 2 -31.63 3.55 17.50
C ARG A 2 -31.11 4.92 17.02
N ASP A 3 -31.67 6.03 17.51
CA ASP A 3 -31.26 7.37 17.09
C ASP A 3 -29.87 7.76 17.62
N LYS A 4 -29.51 7.29 18.82
CA LYS A 4 -28.17 7.48 19.40
C LYS A 4 -27.12 6.71 18.60
N ASP A 5 -27.42 5.46 18.22
CA ASP A 5 -26.54 4.67 17.37
C ASP A 5 -26.37 5.32 15.98
N LEU A 6 -27.47 5.85 15.42
CA LEU A 6 -27.43 6.57 14.14
C LEU A 6 -26.62 7.88 14.24
N ALA A 7 -26.71 8.61 15.35
CA ALA A 7 -25.90 9.80 15.62
C ALA A 7 -24.40 9.48 15.64
N VAL A 8 -24.01 8.36 16.27
CA VAL A 8 -22.62 7.87 16.27
C VAL A 8 -22.15 7.57 14.84
N LEU A 9 -22.96 6.86 14.05
CA LEU A 9 -22.62 6.53 12.66
C LEU A 9 -22.47 7.77 11.78
N ARG A 10 -23.37 8.75 11.91
CA ARG A 10 -23.32 10.01 11.17
C ARG A 10 -22.09 10.85 11.54
N SER A 11 -21.75 10.89 12.83
CA SER A 11 -20.53 11.57 13.30
C SER A 11 -19.24 10.92 12.77
N ASN A 12 -19.18 9.59 12.71
CA ASN A 12 -18.02 8.89 12.13
C ASN A 12 -17.91 9.13 10.63
N ARG A 13 -19.04 9.14 9.92
CA ARG A 13 -19.08 9.41 8.48
C ARG A 13 -18.69 10.85 8.14
N SER A 14 -19.11 11.82 8.96
CA SER A 14 -18.67 13.22 8.87
C SER A 14 -17.14 13.32 8.93
N LEU A 15 -16.48 12.64 9.88
CA LEU A 15 -15.02 12.64 9.97
C LEU A 15 -14.34 12.09 8.71
N ALA A 16 -14.84 10.95 8.19
CA ALA A 16 -14.28 10.36 6.98
C ALA A 16 -14.39 11.33 5.80
N ARG A 17 -15.54 11.99 5.64
CA ARG A 17 -15.77 13.01 4.60
C ARG A 17 -14.86 14.23 4.77
N LEU A 18 -14.64 14.67 6.01
CA LEU A 18 -13.70 15.74 6.33
C LEU A 18 -12.28 15.40 5.87
N GLN A 19 -11.83 14.17 6.13
CA GLN A 19 -10.51 13.69 5.71
C GLN A 19 -10.38 13.54 4.19
N MET A 20 -11.49 13.27 3.50
CA MET A 20 -11.56 13.23 2.03
C MET A 20 -11.73 14.62 1.39
N GLY A 21 -11.80 15.70 2.17
CA GLY A 21 -12.01 17.06 1.66
C GLY A 21 -13.46 17.36 1.22
N GLN A 22 -14.40 16.47 1.51
CA GLN A 22 -15.84 16.65 1.25
C GLN A 22 -16.47 17.46 2.39
N LEU A 23 -16.18 18.76 2.42
CA LEU A 23 -16.45 19.61 3.59
C LEU A 23 -17.96 19.88 3.80
N ALA A 24 -18.72 20.10 2.72
CA ALA A 24 -20.15 20.39 2.81
C ALA A 24 -20.95 19.16 3.29
N GLU A 25 -20.63 17.98 2.77
CA GLU A 25 -21.23 16.72 3.17
C GLU A 25 -20.81 16.31 4.60
N SER A 26 -19.60 16.68 5.00
CA SER A 26 -19.12 16.52 6.38
C SER A 26 -19.93 17.36 7.37
N ARG A 27 -20.20 18.64 7.04
CA ARG A 27 -21.05 19.52 7.86
C ARG A 27 -22.47 18.97 7.97
N SER A 28 -23.08 18.59 6.84
CA SER A 28 -24.43 18.01 6.82
C SER A 28 -24.55 16.76 7.70
N ASP A 29 -23.57 15.85 7.63
CA ASP A 29 -23.56 14.66 8.47
C ASP A 29 -23.37 14.96 9.95
N ALA A 30 -22.50 15.92 10.28
CA ALA A 30 -22.30 16.33 11.67
C ALA A 30 -23.54 16.99 12.25
N GLN A 31 -24.23 17.83 11.47
CA GLN A 31 -25.48 18.48 11.87
C GLN A 31 -26.58 17.45 12.10
N SER A 32 -26.76 16.48 11.19
CA SER A 32 -27.69 15.37 11.41
C SER A 32 -27.34 14.57 12.67
N ALA A 33 -26.05 14.41 13.00
CA ALA A 33 -25.66 13.74 14.23
C ALA A 33 -26.10 14.51 15.49
N THR A 34 -26.00 15.83 15.49
CA THR A 34 -26.44 16.68 16.61
C THR A 34 -27.97 16.79 16.71
N GLU A 35 -28.69 16.69 15.58
CA GLU A 35 -30.15 16.66 15.56
C GLU A 35 -30.70 15.33 16.09
N LEU A 36 -30.03 14.22 15.80
CA LEU A 36 -30.39 12.89 16.27
C LEU A 36 -30.07 12.68 17.76
N ASP A 37 -28.94 13.21 18.22
CA ASP A 37 -28.56 13.20 19.64
C ASP A 37 -27.90 14.52 20.04
N GLY A 38 -28.71 15.43 20.57
CA GLY A 38 -28.25 16.73 21.07
C GLY A 38 -27.30 16.64 22.27
N THR A 39 -27.24 15.50 22.96
CA THR A 39 -26.32 15.26 24.09
C THR A 39 -24.98 14.67 23.67
N TYR A 40 -24.82 14.34 22.38
CA TYR A 40 -23.62 13.70 21.87
C TYR A 40 -22.50 14.72 21.62
N VAL A 41 -21.64 14.88 22.62
CA VAL A 41 -20.48 15.81 22.63
C VAL A 41 -19.64 15.70 21.35
N LYS A 42 -19.39 14.49 20.86
CA LYS A 42 -18.59 14.28 19.62
C LYS A 42 -19.34 14.75 18.37
N GLY A 43 -20.67 14.68 18.34
CA GLY A 43 -21.46 15.22 17.22
C GLY A 43 -21.21 16.71 17.06
N HIS A 44 -21.35 17.46 18.17
CA HIS A 44 -21.09 18.90 18.22
C HIS A 44 -19.62 19.24 17.92
N TRP A 45 -18.68 18.44 18.41
CA TRP A 45 -17.27 18.58 18.03
C TRP A 45 -17.07 18.45 16.51
N ARG A 46 -17.59 17.38 15.89
CA ARG A 46 -17.44 17.17 14.44
C ARG A 46 -18.06 18.30 13.63
N LEU A 47 -19.18 18.85 14.10
CA LEU A 47 -19.82 20.01 13.48
C LEU A 47 -18.88 21.23 13.52
N GLY A 48 -18.30 21.54 14.69
CA GLY A 48 -17.33 22.62 14.82
C GLY A 48 -16.08 22.43 13.94
N GLN A 49 -15.60 21.19 13.78
CA GLN A 49 -14.48 20.88 12.88
C GLN A 49 -14.84 21.09 11.40
N ALA A 50 -16.03 20.66 10.98
CA ALA A 50 -16.50 20.84 9.61
C ALA A 50 -16.73 22.32 9.27
N CYS A 51 -17.39 23.08 10.16
CA CYS A 51 -17.59 24.52 9.99
C CYS A 51 -16.26 25.28 9.97
N THR A 52 -15.30 24.90 10.82
CA THR A 52 -13.95 25.50 10.81
C THR A 52 -13.24 25.27 9.47
N ALA A 53 -13.40 24.10 8.87
CA ALA A 53 -12.80 23.77 7.57
C ALA A 53 -13.49 24.52 6.41
N LEU A 54 -14.79 24.82 6.53
CA LEU A 54 -15.56 25.61 5.57
C LEU A 54 -15.33 27.12 5.68
N GLY A 55 -14.66 27.59 6.73
CA GLY A 55 -14.48 29.02 6.99
C GLY A 55 -15.64 29.67 7.76
N GLU A 56 -16.64 28.88 8.15
CA GLU A 56 -17.82 29.33 8.90
C GLU A 56 -17.48 29.43 10.39
N HIS A 57 -16.75 30.48 10.76
CA HIS A 57 -16.13 30.60 12.09
C HIS A 57 -17.15 30.83 13.21
N GLN A 58 -18.25 31.52 12.93
CA GLN A 58 -19.32 31.74 13.92
C GLN A 58 -20.04 30.43 14.25
N ASP A 59 -20.49 29.67 13.25
CA ASP A 59 -21.12 28.36 13.43
C ASP A 59 -20.18 27.36 14.13
N ALA A 60 -18.88 27.43 13.84
CA ALA A 60 -17.88 26.60 14.51
C ALA A 60 -17.78 26.91 16.01
N LEU A 61 -17.79 28.20 16.38
CA LEU A 61 -17.76 28.64 17.77
C LEU A 61 -19.00 28.17 18.53
N ASP A 62 -20.18 28.28 17.91
CA ASP A 62 -21.44 27.87 18.53
C ASP A 62 -21.48 26.35 18.76
N ALA A 63 -21.04 25.56 17.78
CA ALA A 63 -20.95 24.10 17.90
C ALA A 63 -19.94 23.65 18.98
N PHE A 64 -18.75 24.27 19.04
CA PHE A 64 -17.78 23.94 20.10
C PHE A 64 -18.24 24.39 21.49
N THR A 65 -18.95 25.50 21.58
CA THR A 65 -19.53 25.98 22.84
C THR A 65 -20.65 25.05 23.32
N ALA A 66 -21.48 24.55 22.42
CA ALA A 66 -22.48 23.52 22.73
C ALA A 66 -21.83 22.21 23.22
N ALA A 67 -20.74 21.77 22.57
CA ALA A 67 -19.97 20.61 23.02
C ALA A 67 -19.37 20.82 24.42
N LEU A 68 -18.83 22.02 24.69
CA LEU A 68 -18.23 22.37 25.97
C LEU A 68 -19.28 22.51 27.09
N ALA A 69 -20.50 22.97 26.77
CA ALA A 69 -21.60 23.01 27.73
C ALA A 69 -22.01 21.61 28.21
N LEU A 70 -21.89 20.60 27.33
CA LEU A 70 -22.14 19.20 27.65
C LEU A 70 -20.95 18.53 28.38
N ASP A 71 -19.72 18.96 28.10
CA ASP A 71 -18.48 18.43 28.70
C ASP A 71 -17.53 19.56 29.17
N GLY A 72 -17.91 20.25 30.25
CA GLY A 72 -17.21 21.45 30.76
C GLY A 72 -15.82 21.19 31.36
N SER A 73 -15.46 19.92 31.58
CA SER A 73 -14.13 19.51 32.07
C SER A 73 -13.09 19.45 30.94
N ASN A 74 -13.52 19.44 29.69
CA ASN A 74 -12.68 19.13 28.54
C ASN A 74 -11.78 20.30 28.11
N LYS A 75 -10.49 20.23 28.47
CA LYS A 75 -9.50 21.24 28.11
C LYS A 75 -9.27 21.37 26.60
N ALA A 76 -9.42 20.30 25.81
CA ALA A 76 -9.27 20.39 24.36
C ALA A 76 -10.42 21.16 23.70
N LEU A 77 -11.66 20.94 24.15
CA LEU A 77 -12.80 21.74 23.68
C LEU A 77 -12.64 23.22 24.05
N LYS A 78 -12.15 23.53 25.26
CA LYS A 78 -11.83 24.92 25.65
C LYS A 78 -10.84 25.56 24.67
N LYS A 79 -9.77 24.85 24.31
CA LYS A 79 -8.78 25.31 23.34
C LYS A 79 -9.37 25.55 21.94
N GLU A 80 -10.24 24.65 21.46
CA GLU A 80 -10.91 24.84 20.17
C GLU A 80 -11.92 26.00 20.19
N VAL A 81 -12.63 26.22 21.31
CA VAL A 81 -13.49 27.41 21.53
C VAL A 81 -12.67 28.68 21.48
N ASP A 82 -11.55 28.76 22.20
CA ASP A 82 -10.67 29.94 22.21
C ASP A 82 -10.14 30.25 20.80
N LYS A 83 -9.75 29.22 20.05
CA LYS A 83 -9.28 29.33 18.67
C LYS A 83 -10.38 29.79 17.72
N ALA A 84 -11.59 29.22 17.83
CA ALA A 84 -12.73 29.63 17.02
C ALA A 84 -13.14 31.08 17.33
N ARG A 85 -13.16 31.48 18.60
CA ARG A 85 -13.44 32.84 19.04
C ARG A 85 -12.42 33.84 18.49
N ALA A 86 -11.13 33.52 18.53
CA ALA A 86 -10.09 34.37 17.97
C ALA A 86 -10.28 34.61 16.46
N LYS A 87 -10.70 33.58 15.71
CA LYS A 87 -10.99 33.70 14.27
C LYS A 87 -12.22 34.56 14.00
N VAL A 88 -13.29 34.39 14.77
CA VAL A 88 -14.50 35.22 14.66
C VAL A 88 -14.15 36.69 14.95
N GLU A 89 -13.34 36.96 15.97
CA GLU A 89 -12.92 38.33 16.28
C GLU A 89 -12.04 38.93 15.19
N GLN A 90 -11.12 38.14 14.63
CA GLN A 90 -10.32 38.55 13.48
C GLN A 90 -11.18 38.89 12.27
N GLU A 91 -12.20 38.08 11.96
CA GLU A 91 -13.14 38.32 10.87
C GLU A 91 -13.94 39.61 11.11
N LYS A 92 -14.42 39.85 12.33
CA LYS A 92 -15.12 41.09 12.71
C LYS A 92 -14.24 42.32 12.54
N LEU A 93 -12.97 42.26 12.96
CA LEU A 93 -12.02 43.35 12.78
C LEU A 93 -11.78 43.65 11.29
N LEU A 94 -11.64 42.61 10.45
CA LEU A 94 -11.49 42.77 9.00
C LEU A 94 -12.73 43.40 8.34
N VAL A 95 -13.93 43.08 8.84
CA VAL A 95 -15.19 43.70 8.39
C VAL A 95 -15.26 45.17 8.83
N MET A 96 -14.87 45.52 10.06
CA MET A 96 -14.84 46.91 10.55
C MET A 96 -13.79 47.78 9.85
N GLU A 97 -12.66 47.20 9.43
CA GLU A 97 -11.62 47.89 8.65
C GLU A 97 -12.01 48.06 7.16
N GLY A 98 -13.22 47.70 6.76
CA GLY A 98 -13.75 47.92 5.41
C GLY A 98 -13.12 47.05 4.32
N LYS A 99 -12.56 45.88 4.69
CA LYS A 99 -11.85 44.97 3.77
C LYS A 99 -12.59 43.67 3.47
N PHE A 100 -13.92 43.63 3.66
CA PHE A 100 -14.72 42.42 3.41
C PHE A 100 -16.01 42.75 2.65
N ASP A 101 -16.04 42.44 1.34
CA ASP A 101 -17.28 42.37 0.56
C ASP A 101 -18.02 41.08 0.95
N GLY A 102 -18.89 41.19 1.96
CA GLY A 102 -19.66 40.05 2.46
C GLY A 102 -20.73 39.57 1.47
N VAL A 103 -20.73 38.27 1.16
CA VAL A 103 -21.98 37.56 0.80
C VAL A 103 -22.48 36.91 2.07
N VAL A 104 -23.47 37.55 2.70
CA VAL A 104 -24.31 36.93 3.72
C VAL A 104 -25.38 36.13 2.96
N ALA A 105 -25.32 34.80 3.03
CA ALA A 105 -26.39 33.94 2.53
C ALA A 105 -27.27 33.51 3.70
N GLU A 106 -28.43 34.15 3.82
CA GLU A 106 -29.54 33.76 4.69
C GLU A 106 -30.31 32.57 4.08
N ASN A 107 -30.80 31.67 4.93
CA ASN A 107 -31.46 30.41 4.57
C ASN A 107 -32.78 30.57 3.78
N GLY A 108 -33.05 29.69 2.81
CA GLY A 108 -34.39 29.55 2.21
C GLY A 108 -34.49 28.49 1.11
N ALA A 109 -35.37 27.51 1.30
CA ALA A 109 -35.60 26.36 0.43
C ALA A 109 -36.15 26.71 -0.98
N GLY A 110 -35.76 25.93 -2.00
CA GLY A 110 -36.51 25.83 -3.26
C GLY A 110 -35.72 25.61 -4.56
N LYS A 111 -35.73 24.37 -5.06
CA LYS A 111 -35.63 23.91 -6.46
C LYS A 111 -35.29 24.95 -7.58
N THR A 112 -34.19 24.73 -8.31
CA THR A 112 -34.13 24.26 -9.73
C THR A 112 -32.80 24.63 -10.44
N THR A 113 -32.22 23.62 -11.11
CA THR A 113 -31.39 23.63 -12.34
C THR A 113 -30.45 24.82 -12.66
N LYS A 114 -29.14 24.55 -12.71
CA LYS A 114 -28.36 24.45 -13.96
C LYS A 114 -26.90 24.04 -13.69
N ALA A 115 -26.39 23.19 -14.57
CA ALA A 115 -25.01 22.71 -14.60
C ALA A 115 -24.04 23.81 -15.04
N VAL A 116 -22.89 23.94 -14.38
CA VAL A 116 -21.65 24.48 -14.95
C VAL A 116 -20.41 23.81 -14.32
N ALA A 117 -19.64 23.17 -15.21
CA ALA A 117 -18.19 22.91 -15.25
C ALA A 117 -17.40 22.45 -14.01
N ALA A 118 -16.75 21.29 -14.19
CA ALA A 118 -15.70 20.74 -13.35
C ALA A 118 -14.40 21.57 -13.37
N PRO A 119 -13.67 21.69 -12.24
CA PRO A 119 -12.26 22.02 -12.26
C PRO A 119 -11.38 20.76 -12.28
N LYS A 120 -10.31 20.87 -13.06
CA LYS A 120 -9.25 19.88 -13.34
C LYS A 120 -8.39 19.54 -12.10
N PRO A 121 -7.63 18.42 -12.12
CA PRO A 121 -7.07 17.82 -10.92
C PRO A 121 -5.86 18.62 -10.39
N VAL A 122 -5.82 18.82 -9.08
CA VAL A 122 -4.65 19.39 -8.40
C VAL A 122 -3.60 18.30 -8.24
N LYS A 123 -2.41 18.58 -8.78
CA LYS A 123 -1.22 17.74 -8.76
C LYS A 123 -0.72 17.54 -7.33
N SER A 124 -0.40 16.29 -7.03
CA SER A 124 0.36 15.84 -5.85
C SER A 124 1.74 16.50 -5.77
N ALA A 125 2.13 16.97 -4.59
CA ALA A 125 3.51 17.27 -4.24
C ALA A 125 3.88 16.60 -2.90
N PRO A 126 5.16 16.25 -2.70
CA PRO A 126 5.56 15.07 -1.94
C PRO A 126 5.82 15.33 -0.44
N ALA A 127 5.64 14.28 0.36
CA ALA A 127 5.91 14.27 1.80
C ALA A 127 7.43 14.33 2.11
N PRO A 128 7.87 15.05 3.16
CA PRO A 128 9.24 14.94 3.66
C PRO A 128 9.45 13.67 4.51
N PRO A 129 10.70 13.16 4.62
CA PRO A 129 10.98 11.78 4.97
C PRO A 129 10.92 11.52 6.47
N LYS A 130 10.39 10.34 6.85
CA LYS A 130 10.56 9.77 8.20
C LYS A 130 11.96 9.18 8.33
N LYS A 131 12.74 9.66 9.30
CA LYS A 131 13.92 8.94 9.79
C LYS A 131 13.51 7.95 10.89
N SER A 132 14.00 6.74 10.71
CA SER A 132 13.98 5.59 11.62
C SER A 132 15.16 5.61 12.60
N ALA A 133 15.07 4.70 13.57
CA ALA A 133 16.07 4.26 14.56
C ALA A 133 16.14 5.10 15.86
N SER A 134 16.34 4.55 17.06
CA SER A 134 16.21 3.20 17.65
C SER A 134 16.57 3.34 19.14
N SER A 135 16.08 2.41 19.97
CA SER A 135 16.58 1.98 21.29
C SER A 135 16.61 2.95 22.49
N GLY A 136 15.84 2.57 23.51
CA GLY A 136 16.37 2.25 24.84
C GLY A 136 16.72 3.40 25.79
N SER A 137 15.87 3.62 26.79
CA SER A 137 16.31 3.61 28.21
C SER A 137 15.12 3.85 29.15
N ASP A 138 14.99 2.93 30.11
CA ASP A 138 14.26 3.15 31.36
C ASP A 138 14.79 4.40 32.07
N VAL A 139 13.94 5.39 32.29
CA VAL A 139 14.06 6.29 33.44
C VAL A 139 12.67 6.62 33.94
N VAL A 140 12.32 6.00 35.07
CA VAL A 140 11.28 6.48 35.97
C VAL A 140 11.71 7.86 36.47
N LYS A 141 10.94 8.91 36.14
CA LYS A 141 10.97 10.16 36.89
C LYS A 141 9.54 10.64 37.13
N THR A 142 9.15 10.49 38.39
CA THR A 142 8.00 11.08 39.04
C THR A 142 8.03 12.60 38.94
N ALA A 143 6.99 13.19 38.36
CA ALA A 143 6.55 14.54 38.69
C ALA A 143 5.07 14.64 38.36
N ALA A 144 4.29 15.02 39.37
CA ALA A 144 2.89 15.34 39.26
C ALA A 144 2.73 16.57 38.36
N ASP A 145 2.00 16.44 37.27
CA ASP A 145 1.20 17.51 36.68
C ASP A 145 0.18 16.87 35.73
N GLY A 146 -1.11 17.10 36.01
CA GLY A 146 -2.24 16.54 35.29
C GLY A 146 -2.43 17.19 33.92
N ASP A 147 -1.63 16.77 32.95
CA ASP A 147 -1.81 17.06 31.53
C ASP A 147 -3.01 16.29 30.97
N SER A 148 -4.17 16.93 31.03
CA SER A 148 -5.34 16.51 30.24
C SER A 148 -5.18 17.02 28.81
N GLU A 149 -4.27 16.37 28.09
CA GLU A 149 -4.37 16.23 26.65
C GLU A 149 -5.57 15.31 26.39
N PHE A 150 -6.51 15.73 25.54
CA PHE A 150 -7.71 14.95 25.22
C PHE A 150 -7.28 13.63 24.58
N SER A 151 -7.16 12.60 25.42
CA SER A 151 -6.81 11.26 24.98
C SER A 151 -7.90 10.79 24.04
N LYS A 152 -7.53 10.50 22.80
CA LYS A 152 -8.36 9.90 21.75
C LYS A 152 -9.01 8.54 22.14
N SER A 153 -9.02 8.17 23.42
CA SER A 153 -9.38 6.83 23.89
C SER A 153 -10.62 6.77 24.78
N ASP A 154 -11.06 7.85 25.44
CA ASP A 154 -12.07 7.69 26.50
C ASP A 154 -13.51 7.45 26.01
N HIS A 155 -13.76 7.44 24.70
CA HIS A 155 -15.03 6.98 24.13
C HIS A 155 -14.86 6.17 22.84
N VAL A 156 -13.71 5.52 22.65
CA VAL A 156 -13.66 4.36 21.76
C VAL A 156 -13.95 3.18 22.66
N ARG A 157 -15.01 2.42 22.35
CA ARG A 157 -15.39 1.17 23.00
C ARG A 157 -14.31 0.11 22.70
N GLY A 158 -13.10 0.35 23.21
CA GLY A 158 -11.85 -0.16 22.66
C GLY A 158 -10.70 -0.20 23.66
N TYR A 159 -10.82 0.43 24.84
CA TYR A 159 -9.88 0.27 25.95
C TYR A 159 -10.63 0.06 27.27
N LYS A 160 -10.12 -0.84 28.13
CA LYS A 160 -10.60 -1.15 29.48
C LYS A 160 -9.45 -0.93 30.46
N VAL A 161 -9.72 -0.46 31.67
CA VAL A 161 -8.71 -0.41 32.74
C VAL A 161 -8.81 -1.70 33.54
N VAL A 162 -7.72 -2.46 33.57
CA VAL A 162 -7.58 -3.67 34.41
C VAL A 162 -6.32 -3.50 35.25
N GLY A 163 -6.44 -3.65 36.57
CA GLY A 163 -5.32 -3.48 37.51
C GLY A 163 -4.65 -2.09 37.49
N GLY A 164 -5.37 -1.04 37.12
CA GLY A 164 -4.84 0.34 37.02
C GLY A 164 -4.07 0.64 35.73
N LYS A 165 -3.94 -0.31 34.81
CA LYS A 165 -3.34 -0.11 33.48
C LYS A 165 -4.43 -0.02 32.41
N LYS A 166 -4.34 0.96 31.51
CA LYS A 166 -5.22 1.05 30.33
C LYS A 166 -4.80 -0.05 29.35
N THR A 167 -5.66 -1.04 29.12
CA THR A 167 -5.47 -2.14 28.18
C THR A 167 -6.52 -2.08 27.08
N SER A 168 -6.32 -2.77 25.96
CA SER A 168 -7.34 -2.89 24.89
C SER A 168 -8.64 -3.51 25.46
N TYR A 169 -9.79 -3.22 24.84
CA TYR A 169 -11.09 -3.79 25.21
C TYR A 169 -11.15 -5.31 25.00
N PHE A 170 -10.32 -5.84 24.11
CA PHE A 170 -10.15 -7.27 23.89
C PHE A 170 -9.11 -7.91 24.83
N HIS A 171 -8.65 -7.18 25.85
CA HIS A 171 -7.71 -7.74 26.81
C HIS A 171 -8.45 -8.64 27.80
N HIS A 172 -8.26 -9.95 27.63
CA HIS A 172 -8.68 -10.99 28.56
C HIS A 172 -7.50 -11.34 29.48
N GLU A 173 -7.73 -11.34 30.79
CA GLU A 173 -6.79 -11.92 31.74
C GLU A 173 -7.15 -13.40 31.90
N GLN A 174 -6.22 -14.28 31.52
CA GLN A 174 -6.41 -15.71 31.74
C GLN A 174 -6.62 -15.98 33.22
N THR A 175 -7.70 -16.68 33.55
CA THR A 175 -7.99 -17.19 34.89
C THR A 175 -6.90 -18.18 35.31
N GLU A 176 -6.75 -18.39 36.62
CA GLU A 176 -5.81 -19.38 37.14
C GLU A 176 -6.11 -20.80 36.66
N GLU A 177 -7.38 -21.10 36.36
CA GLU A 177 -7.81 -22.35 35.75
C GLU A 177 -7.35 -22.46 34.27
N GLU A 178 -7.51 -21.40 33.48
CA GLU A 178 -7.01 -21.36 32.09
C GLU A 178 -5.49 -21.45 32.02
N LYS A 179 -4.78 -20.76 32.92
CA LYS A 179 -3.31 -20.86 33.04
C LYS A 179 -2.87 -22.28 33.38
N ARG A 180 -3.60 -22.96 34.27
CA ARG A 180 -3.37 -24.37 34.62
C ARG A 180 -3.66 -25.30 33.43
N LEU A 181 -4.69 -25.03 32.64
CA LEU A 181 -5.03 -25.82 31.45
C LEU A 181 -3.99 -25.67 30.32
N ILE A 182 -3.50 -24.44 30.09
CA ILE A 182 -2.48 -24.15 29.06
C ILE A 182 -1.15 -24.80 29.45
N GLY A 183 -0.77 -24.78 30.73
CA GLY A 183 0.48 -25.36 31.20
C GLY A 183 1.72 -24.68 30.60
N ASP A 184 2.84 -25.42 30.51
CA ASP A 184 4.07 -24.91 29.89
C ASP A 184 4.09 -25.20 28.38
N ILE A 185 3.65 -24.22 27.59
CA ILE A 185 3.67 -24.25 26.12
C ILE A 185 5.04 -23.88 25.53
N ARG A 186 6.09 -23.76 26.34
CA ARG A 186 7.43 -23.50 25.80
C ARG A 186 7.84 -24.64 24.87
N PRO A 187 8.28 -24.32 23.63
CA PRO A 187 8.78 -25.33 22.71
C PRO A 187 9.91 -26.11 23.38
N LYS A 188 9.71 -27.40 23.57
CA LYS A 188 10.74 -28.27 24.14
C LYS A 188 11.71 -28.65 23.03
N GLN A 189 12.99 -28.41 23.27
CA GLN A 189 14.04 -28.84 22.36
C GLN A 189 14.01 -30.37 22.27
N LEU A 190 13.88 -30.90 21.04
CA LEU A 190 13.88 -32.34 20.80
C LEU A 190 15.29 -32.89 21.10
N SER A 191 15.37 -33.99 21.85
CA SER A 191 16.60 -34.77 21.96
C SER A 191 16.92 -35.44 20.62
N GLY A 192 18.20 -35.77 20.40
CA GLY A 192 18.69 -36.31 19.12
C GLY A 192 17.91 -37.51 18.58
N ASP A 193 17.40 -38.37 19.46
CA ASP A 193 16.63 -39.57 19.07
C ASP A 193 15.18 -39.25 18.63
N ALA A 194 14.56 -38.21 19.20
CA ALA A 194 13.21 -37.76 18.81
C ALA A 194 13.22 -36.97 17.49
N ALA A 195 14.34 -36.28 17.19
CA ALA A 195 14.55 -35.64 15.90
C ALA A 195 14.66 -36.67 14.75
N ALA A 196 15.29 -37.82 15.01
CA ALA A 196 15.40 -38.92 14.04
C ALA A 196 14.03 -39.57 13.74
N ALA A 197 13.18 -39.77 14.75
CA ALA A 197 11.84 -40.35 14.59
C ALA A 197 10.85 -39.41 13.86
N ALA A 198 10.91 -38.10 14.11
CA ALA A 198 10.11 -37.12 13.36
C ALA A 198 10.55 -37.01 11.89
N ALA A 199 11.84 -37.25 11.61
CA ALA A 199 12.38 -37.29 10.25
C ALA A 199 11.94 -38.55 9.47
N THR A 200 11.47 -39.61 10.13
CA THR A 200 11.11 -40.88 9.45
C THR A 200 9.65 -40.97 8.98
N THR A 201 8.77 -40.06 9.42
CA THR A 201 7.37 -39.97 8.95
C THR A 201 7.14 -38.94 7.84
N SER A 202 8.20 -38.54 7.13
CA SER A 202 8.18 -37.61 6.00
C SER A 202 8.08 -38.35 4.65
N GLY A 203 7.22 -39.37 4.57
CA GLY A 203 6.95 -40.12 3.32
C GLY A 203 6.20 -39.34 2.24
N ASP A 204 6.01 -38.03 2.40
CA ASP A 204 5.42 -37.13 1.42
C ASP A 204 6.08 -35.75 1.61
N GLN A 205 7.14 -35.52 0.83
CA GLN A 205 8.17 -34.48 1.06
C GLN A 205 7.71 -33.04 0.82
N ASP A 206 6.44 -32.78 0.50
CA ASP A 206 6.10 -31.53 -0.18
C ASP A 206 5.34 -30.48 0.63
N THR A 207 4.90 -30.80 1.85
CA THR A 207 4.26 -29.80 2.73
C THR A 207 4.50 -30.05 4.22
N SER A 208 4.76 -28.97 4.97
CA SER A 208 4.90 -29.02 6.43
C SER A 208 3.60 -29.49 7.11
N ALA A 209 3.73 -29.99 8.35
CA ALA A 209 2.58 -30.37 9.18
C ALA A 209 1.61 -29.19 9.44
N TRP A 210 2.12 -27.95 9.44
CA TRP A 210 1.32 -26.73 9.61
C TRP A 210 0.42 -26.43 8.40
N ASN A 211 0.92 -26.69 7.19
CA ASN A 211 0.13 -26.56 5.97
C ASN A 211 -1.03 -27.56 5.92
N LYS A 212 -0.84 -28.78 6.47
CA LYS A 212 -1.92 -29.77 6.61
C LYS A 212 -3.00 -29.33 7.61
N ALA A 213 -2.64 -28.52 8.60
CA ALA A 213 -3.58 -27.95 9.58
C ALA A 213 -4.31 -26.69 9.07
N GLY A 214 -4.11 -26.30 7.81
CA GLY A 214 -4.76 -25.13 7.20
C GLY A 214 -4.12 -23.79 7.58
N THR A 215 -2.96 -23.79 8.23
CA THR A 215 -2.15 -22.58 8.41
C THR A 215 -1.36 -22.33 7.14
N TRP A 216 -1.36 -21.07 6.70
CA TRP A 216 -0.67 -20.65 5.50
C TRP A 216 0.80 -20.37 5.79
N GLU A 217 1.70 -20.97 5.02
CA GLU A 217 3.13 -20.67 5.02
C GLU A 217 3.51 -20.07 3.67
N GLU A 218 4.03 -18.84 3.69
CA GLU A 218 4.66 -18.18 2.56
C GLU A 218 6.15 -17.96 2.87
N LYS A 219 6.99 -18.29 1.90
CA LYS A 219 8.42 -18.02 1.94
C LYS A 219 8.77 -17.00 0.85
N ASP A 220 9.29 -15.85 1.24
CA ASP A 220 9.90 -14.89 0.32
C ASP A 220 11.19 -15.49 -0.27
N VAL A 221 11.28 -15.49 -1.59
CA VAL A 221 12.40 -16.01 -2.39
C VAL A 221 12.87 -14.99 -3.43
N THR A 222 12.48 -13.73 -3.28
CA THR A 222 12.71 -12.66 -4.27
C THR A 222 14.17 -12.55 -4.70
N SER A 223 15.12 -12.54 -3.76
CA SER A 223 16.55 -12.43 -4.09
C SER A 223 17.02 -13.59 -4.95
N TRP A 224 16.71 -14.83 -4.55
CA TRP A 224 17.10 -16.02 -5.29
C TRP A 224 16.47 -16.03 -6.69
N ALA A 225 15.19 -15.68 -6.79
CA ALA A 225 14.46 -15.68 -8.05
C ALA A 225 15.07 -14.68 -9.04
N VAL A 226 15.36 -13.44 -8.59
CA VAL A 226 15.97 -12.41 -9.42
C VAL A 226 17.38 -12.80 -9.87
N ASP A 227 18.21 -13.30 -8.94
CA ASP A 227 19.60 -13.68 -9.23
C ASP A 227 19.65 -14.83 -10.25
N THR A 228 18.82 -15.86 -10.06
CA THR A 228 18.79 -17.01 -10.96
C THR A 228 18.15 -16.70 -12.31
N LEU A 229 17.08 -15.90 -12.33
CA LEU A 229 16.40 -15.48 -13.57
C LEU A 229 17.31 -14.63 -14.44
N THR A 230 17.95 -13.62 -13.87
CA THR A 230 18.87 -12.76 -14.63
C THR A 230 20.06 -13.56 -15.13
N SER A 231 20.57 -14.49 -14.33
CA SER A 231 21.68 -15.38 -14.73
C SER A 231 21.29 -16.35 -15.84
N SER A 232 20.06 -16.89 -15.85
CA SER A 232 19.61 -17.82 -16.90
C SER A 232 19.38 -17.15 -18.24
N LEU A 233 19.09 -15.84 -18.24
CA LEU A 233 18.86 -15.06 -19.46
C LEU A 233 20.17 -14.61 -20.12
N VAL A 234 21.20 -14.27 -19.34
CA VAL A 234 22.50 -13.86 -19.87
C VAL A 234 23.18 -15.00 -20.63
N GLY A 235 23.70 -14.70 -21.83
CA GLY A 235 24.34 -15.68 -22.70
C GLY A 235 23.38 -16.45 -23.61
N THR A 236 22.07 -16.28 -23.45
CA THR A 236 21.08 -16.75 -24.43
C THR A 236 21.42 -16.19 -25.79
N SER A 237 21.55 -17.06 -26.80
CA SER A 237 22.00 -16.65 -28.12
C SER A 237 21.28 -17.38 -29.25
N HIS A 238 21.22 -16.72 -30.41
CA HIS A 238 20.61 -17.24 -31.62
C HIS A 238 21.47 -16.89 -32.84
N SER A 239 21.78 -17.89 -33.65
CA SER A 239 22.51 -17.69 -34.90
C SER A 239 21.55 -17.27 -36.01
N VAL A 240 21.78 -16.09 -36.57
CA VAL A 240 21.05 -15.54 -37.70
C VAL A 240 21.66 -16.07 -38.98
N SER A 241 20.84 -16.70 -39.83
CA SER A 241 21.26 -17.24 -41.12
C SER A 241 21.85 -16.15 -42.03
N SER A 242 22.92 -16.50 -42.75
CA SER A 242 23.54 -15.66 -43.80
C SER A 242 22.61 -15.35 -44.97
N SER A 243 21.48 -16.07 -45.10
CA SER A 243 20.41 -15.75 -46.05
C SER A 243 19.61 -14.49 -45.70
N ALA A 244 19.78 -13.92 -44.49
CA ALA A 244 19.23 -12.63 -44.11
C ALA A 244 20.09 -11.52 -44.74
N ALA A 245 19.93 -11.29 -46.05
CA ALA A 245 20.81 -10.50 -46.91
C ALA A 245 21.23 -9.11 -46.36
N GLU A 246 20.42 -8.53 -45.48
CA GLU A 246 20.56 -7.13 -45.04
C GLU A 246 21.48 -6.98 -43.82
N ILE A 247 21.58 -8.02 -43.00
CA ILE A 247 22.53 -8.13 -41.89
C ILE A 247 23.68 -9.07 -42.30
N GLY A 248 23.38 -10.03 -43.18
CA GLY A 248 24.33 -10.98 -43.72
C GLY A 248 24.64 -12.14 -42.77
N GLY A 249 23.78 -12.39 -41.78
CA GLY A 249 23.99 -13.38 -40.72
C GLY A 249 24.54 -12.76 -39.44
N GLY A 250 24.94 -13.59 -38.49
CA GLY A 250 25.55 -13.16 -37.22
C GLY A 250 25.06 -13.97 -36.02
N THR A 251 25.51 -13.62 -34.82
CA THR A 251 25.04 -14.24 -33.57
C THR A 251 24.45 -13.18 -32.65
N ALA A 252 23.14 -13.24 -32.45
CA ALA A 252 22.45 -12.39 -31.48
C ALA A 252 22.61 -13.01 -30.09
N LYS A 253 22.95 -12.22 -29.07
CA LYS A 253 23.14 -12.66 -27.69
C LYS A 253 22.57 -11.66 -26.69
N VAL A 254 22.08 -12.15 -25.56
CA VAL A 254 21.78 -11.33 -24.39
C VAL A 254 23.07 -11.13 -23.59
N THR A 255 23.50 -9.88 -23.44
CA THR A 255 24.74 -9.55 -22.71
C THR A 255 24.49 -9.20 -21.25
N LYS A 256 23.31 -8.68 -20.94
CA LYS A 256 22.93 -8.29 -19.58
C LYS A 256 21.43 -8.44 -19.37
N ALA A 257 21.04 -8.89 -18.20
CA ALA A 257 19.67 -8.87 -17.72
C ALA A 257 19.58 -8.04 -16.43
N THR A 258 18.64 -7.10 -16.37
CA THR A 258 18.46 -6.18 -15.24
C THR A 258 17.02 -6.21 -14.77
N LYS A 259 16.80 -6.45 -13.48
CA LYS A 259 15.48 -6.27 -12.86
C LYS A 259 15.08 -4.81 -12.91
N LEU A 260 13.86 -4.54 -13.31
CA LEU A 260 13.20 -3.25 -13.24
C LEU A 260 12.26 -3.22 -12.03
N ASP A 261 12.26 -2.09 -11.32
CA ASP A 261 11.28 -1.81 -10.26
C ASP A 261 9.96 -1.28 -10.88
N LEU A 262 9.35 -2.10 -11.74
CA LEU A 262 7.98 -1.85 -12.20
C LEU A 262 7.00 -2.28 -11.09
N HIS A 263 5.84 -1.62 -11.03
CA HIS A 263 4.72 -1.94 -10.13
C HIS A 263 5.04 -2.09 -8.62
N GLY A 264 6.04 -1.36 -8.10
CA GLY A 264 6.32 -1.34 -6.66
C GLY A 264 7.35 -2.37 -6.18
N GLY A 265 8.16 -2.91 -7.10
CA GLY A 265 9.41 -3.57 -6.75
C GLY A 265 9.40 -5.09 -6.83
N GLY A 266 8.56 -5.68 -7.70
CA GLY A 266 8.51 -7.09 -8.12
C GLY A 266 9.03 -8.13 -7.12
N HIS A 267 8.14 -8.92 -6.53
CA HIS A 267 8.48 -9.91 -5.50
C HIS A 267 8.26 -11.33 -6.02
N ALA A 268 8.94 -12.30 -5.41
CA ALA A 268 8.67 -13.71 -5.60
C ALA A 268 8.57 -14.45 -4.27
N SER A 269 7.57 -15.29 -4.15
CA SER A 269 7.33 -16.12 -2.98
C SER A 269 6.74 -17.47 -3.34
N VAL A 270 6.92 -18.41 -2.42
CA VAL A 270 6.39 -19.76 -2.52
C VAL A 270 5.43 -19.97 -1.37
N ALA A 271 4.19 -20.33 -1.69
CA ALA A 271 3.16 -20.58 -0.70
C ALA A 271 2.60 -22.00 -0.82
N ALA A 272 2.39 -22.66 0.31
CA ALA A 272 1.66 -23.93 0.36
C ALA A 272 0.22 -23.68 0.79
N VAL A 273 -0.75 -23.97 -0.08
CA VAL A 273 -2.17 -23.78 0.19
C VAL A 273 -2.90 -25.10 -0.03
N ARG A 274 -3.47 -25.66 1.05
CA ARG A 274 -4.27 -26.91 1.00
C ARG A 274 -3.53 -28.08 0.32
N GLY A 275 -2.24 -28.24 0.63
CA GLY A 275 -1.43 -29.31 0.06
C GLY A 275 -0.90 -29.05 -1.36
N LYS A 276 -1.14 -27.88 -1.96
CA LYS A 276 -0.60 -27.51 -3.26
C LYS A 276 0.37 -26.34 -3.13
N LYS A 277 1.56 -26.47 -3.74
CA LYS A 277 2.50 -25.36 -3.88
C LYS A 277 1.97 -24.34 -4.90
N ARG A 278 2.21 -23.07 -4.60
CA ARG A 278 1.90 -21.91 -5.44
C ARG A 278 3.19 -21.10 -5.55
N TYR A 279 3.59 -20.83 -6.78
CA TYR A 279 4.73 -20.01 -7.13
C TYR A 279 4.17 -18.66 -7.53
N ILE A 280 4.46 -17.63 -6.75
CA ILE A 280 3.95 -16.29 -6.96
C ILE A 280 5.15 -15.45 -7.28
N TYR A 281 5.22 -14.89 -8.48
CA TYR A 281 6.27 -13.96 -8.86
C TYR A 281 5.77 -12.97 -9.90
N GLU A 282 6.35 -11.78 -9.90
CA GLU A 282 6.10 -10.73 -10.89
C GLU A 282 7.37 -9.88 -11.03
N PHE A 283 7.95 -9.85 -12.23
CA PHE A 283 9.16 -9.09 -12.52
C PHE A 283 9.07 -8.34 -13.84
N GLY A 284 9.52 -7.08 -13.84
CA GLY A 284 9.93 -6.40 -15.05
C GLY A 284 11.41 -6.69 -15.31
N ILE A 285 11.79 -7.12 -16.50
CA ILE A 285 13.18 -7.41 -16.87
C ILE A 285 13.55 -6.61 -18.12
N ARG A 286 14.65 -5.86 -18.05
CA ARG A 286 15.32 -5.29 -19.22
C ARG A 286 16.49 -6.18 -19.62
N LEU A 287 16.57 -6.50 -20.91
CA LEU A 287 17.66 -7.23 -21.52
C LEU A 287 18.44 -6.30 -22.44
N ASP A 288 19.76 -6.29 -22.29
CA ASP A 288 20.68 -5.68 -23.24
C ASP A 288 21.13 -6.78 -24.20
N TRP A 289 21.05 -6.51 -25.50
CA TRP A 289 21.37 -7.49 -26.54
C TRP A 289 22.39 -6.93 -27.52
N GLU A 290 23.19 -7.84 -28.08
CA GLU A 290 24.18 -7.56 -29.12
C GLU A 290 24.04 -8.58 -30.24
N LEU A 291 24.30 -8.16 -31.47
CA LEU A 291 24.36 -8.97 -32.67
C LEU A 291 25.71 -8.69 -33.32
N GLU A 292 26.59 -9.68 -33.23
CA GLU A 292 27.98 -9.66 -33.70
C GLU A 292 28.16 -10.60 -34.89
N ASP A 293 29.35 -10.55 -35.51
CA ASP A 293 29.76 -11.40 -36.63
C ASP A 293 28.85 -11.27 -37.86
N CYS A 294 28.23 -10.09 -38.02
CA CYS A 294 27.44 -9.78 -39.20
C CYS A 294 28.34 -9.76 -40.43
N SER A 295 27.95 -10.41 -41.52
CA SER A 295 28.81 -10.42 -42.73
C SER A 295 28.86 -9.07 -43.46
N ASN A 296 28.01 -8.11 -43.06
CA ASN A 296 28.15 -6.71 -43.46
C ASN A 296 29.26 -5.95 -42.71
N GLY A 297 29.88 -6.56 -41.69
CA GLY A 297 30.98 -5.99 -40.91
C GLY A 297 30.56 -4.99 -39.83
N GLU A 298 29.26 -4.88 -39.54
CA GLU A 298 28.73 -3.98 -38.50
C GLU A 298 28.09 -4.77 -37.36
N ASP A 299 28.41 -4.39 -36.12
CA ASP A 299 27.76 -4.94 -34.93
C ASP A 299 26.57 -4.07 -34.52
N TYR A 300 25.48 -4.72 -34.10
CA TYR A 300 24.27 -4.04 -33.65
C TYR A 300 24.00 -4.34 -32.20
N ARG A 301 23.49 -3.36 -31.46
CA ARG A 301 23.14 -3.54 -30.05
C ARG A 301 21.91 -2.75 -29.69
N GLY A 302 21.30 -3.09 -28.58
CA GLY A 302 20.12 -2.40 -28.09
C GLY A 302 19.58 -3.01 -26.81
N THR A 303 18.34 -2.63 -26.50
CA THR A 303 17.64 -3.16 -25.33
C THR A 303 16.28 -3.68 -25.71
N MET A 304 15.77 -4.64 -24.94
CA MET A 304 14.38 -5.07 -24.98
C MET A 304 13.83 -5.23 -23.56
N THR A 305 12.55 -4.88 -23.37
CA THR A 305 11.92 -4.88 -22.05
C THR A 305 10.73 -5.84 -22.02
N LEU A 306 10.82 -6.80 -21.10
CA LEU A 306 9.74 -7.71 -20.70
C LEU A 306 9.08 -7.08 -19.46
N PRO A 307 7.90 -6.44 -19.57
CA PRO A 307 7.30 -5.71 -18.46
C PRO A 307 6.75 -6.62 -17.37
N ASP A 308 6.23 -7.78 -17.77
CA ASP A 308 5.42 -8.66 -16.93
C ASP A 308 5.89 -10.12 -17.08
N VAL A 309 6.96 -10.48 -16.37
CA VAL A 309 7.40 -11.87 -16.18
C VAL A 309 6.78 -12.37 -14.89
N ASP A 310 5.60 -13.00 -14.99
CA ASP A 310 4.84 -13.45 -13.85
C ASP A 310 4.42 -14.93 -13.93
N GLY A 311 3.93 -15.45 -12.80
CA GLY A 311 3.56 -16.86 -12.63
C GLY A 311 2.25 -17.29 -13.29
N THR A 312 1.57 -16.43 -14.05
CA THR A 312 0.36 -16.77 -14.80
C THR A 312 0.64 -17.28 -16.21
N VAL A 313 1.85 -17.03 -16.72
CA VAL A 313 2.31 -17.47 -18.05
C VAL A 313 2.72 -18.94 -17.96
N GLU A 314 2.12 -19.81 -18.77
CA GLU A 314 2.47 -21.23 -18.80
C GLU A 314 3.66 -21.49 -19.74
N ALA A 315 4.34 -22.63 -19.56
CA ALA A 315 5.48 -22.96 -20.40
C ALA A 315 5.05 -23.08 -21.87
N GLY A 316 5.74 -22.34 -22.74
CA GLY A 316 5.39 -22.22 -24.17
C GLY A 316 4.47 -21.06 -24.53
N ASP A 317 3.96 -20.31 -23.54
CA ASP A 317 3.34 -19.01 -23.78
C ASP A 317 4.43 -17.94 -24.06
N GLU A 318 4.09 -16.93 -24.86
CA GLU A 318 5.02 -15.83 -25.14
C GLU A 318 4.87 -14.70 -24.13
N TYR A 319 5.99 -14.22 -23.58
CA TYR A 319 6.02 -12.98 -22.80
C TYR A 319 5.99 -11.75 -23.71
N ASP A 320 5.17 -10.76 -23.35
CA ASP A 320 5.04 -9.52 -24.10
C ASP A 320 6.32 -8.66 -24.05
N LEU A 321 6.55 -7.90 -25.12
CA LEU A 321 7.61 -6.89 -25.18
C LEU A 321 7.00 -5.49 -25.24
N SER A 322 7.38 -4.63 -24.30
CA SER A 322 6.91 -3.24 -24.25
C SER A 322 7.84 -2.26 -24.95
N GLU A 323 9.14 -2.51 -24.93
CA GLU A 323 10.15 -1.64 -25.52
C GLU A 323 11.20 -2.48 -26.27
N PHE A 324 11.56 -2.04 -27.48
CA PHE A 324 12.69 -2.59 -28.25
C PHE A 324 13.45 -1.42 -28.90
N THR A 325 14.70 -1.25 -28.52
CA THR A 325 15.58 -0.21 -29.01
C THR A 325 16.74 -0.80 -29.80
N VAL A 326 17.22 -0.04 -30.77
CA VAL A 326 18.47 -0.31 -31.49
C VAL A 326 19.33 0.93 -31.33
N GLU A 327 20.56 0.77 -30.88
CA GLU A 327 21.50 1.87 -30.72
C GLU A 327 22.03 2.35 -32.08
N GLY A 328 22.24 3.66 -32.19
CA GLY A 328 22.73 4.29 -33.41
C GLY A 328 21.68 4.48 -34.50
N ASN A 329 22.09 5.10 -35.59
CA ASN A 329 21.22 5.36 -36.73
C ASN A 329 21.36 4.22 -37.75
N VAL A 330 20.53 3.18 -37.61
CA VAL A 330 20.46 2.06 -38.54
C VAL A 330 19.49 2.34 -39.68
N GLY A 331 19.88 1.96 -40.91
CA GLY A 331 19.01 2.07 -42.08
C GLY A 331 17.73 1.23 -41.93
N ASN A 332 16.64 1.67 -42.56
CA ASN A 332 15.32 1.02 -42.44
C ASN A 332 15.33 -0.48 -42.74
N LYS A 333 16.12 -0.93 -43.73
CA LYS A 333 16.21 -2.35 -44.08
C LYS A 333 16.85 -3.19 -42.97
N VAL A 334 17.96 -2.70 -42.39
CA VAL A 334 18.64 -3.34 -41.25
C VAL A 334 17.70 -3.37 -40.04
N ARG A 335 17.01 -2.25 -39.76
CA ARG A 335 16.00 -2.17 -38.69
C ARG A 335 14.91 -3.24 -38.84
N MET A 336 14.38 -3.45 -40.05
CA MET A 336 13.38 -4.48 -40.31
C MET A 336 13.92 -5.89 -40.07
N ALA A 337 15.18 -6.15 -40.45
CA ALA A 337 15.83 -7.42 -40.21
C ALA A 337 16.09 -7.67 -38.71
N LEU A 338 16.51 -6.65 -37.95
CA LEU A 338 16.66 -6.71 -36.49
C LEU A 338 15.32 -6.98 -35.80
N ASN A 339 14.24 -6.32 -36.23
CA ASN A 339 12.91 -6.64 -35.72
C ASN A 339 12.57 -8.11 -35.97
N LYS A 340 12.78 -8.63 -37.19
CA LYS A 340 12.45 -10.02 -37.52
C LYS A 340 13.27 -11.06 -36.74
N HIS A 341 14.58 -10.84 -36.59
CA HIS A 341 15.51 -11.87 -36.09
C HIS A 341 15.88 -11.73 -34.61
N VAL A 342 15.60 -10.57 -34.01
CA VAL A 342 15.89 -10.30 -32.59
C VAL A 342 14.60 -10.06 -31.80
N ARG A 343 13.72 -9.18 -32.29
CA ARG A 343 12.52 -8.74 -31.57
C ARG A 343 11.34 -9.70 -31.73
N ASP A 344 10.94 -10.03 -32.94
CA ASP A 344 9.69 -10.75 -33.23
C ASP A 344 9.92 -12.28 -33.29
N GLY A 345 11.18 -12.71 -33.25
CA GLY A 345 11.60 -14.10 -33.30
C GLY A 345 13.11 -14.23 -33.06
N GLY A 346 13.68 -15.39 -33.38
CA GLY A 346 15.11 -15.65 -33.21
C GLY A 346 15.55 -15.52 -31.76
N LEU A 347 16.27 -14.43 -31.41
CA LEU A 347 16.74 -14.21 -30.04
C LEU A 347 15.59 -14.20 -29.02
N ARG A 348 14.48 -13.50 -29.29
CA ARG A 348 13.32 -13.51 -28.38
C ARG A 348 12.78 -14.91 -28.12
N ALA A 349 12.74 -15.76 -29.14
CA ALA A 349 12.25 -17.13 -28.99
C ALA A 349 13.18 -17.96 -28.10
N GLU A 350 14.50 -17.77 -28.19
CA GLU A 350 15.45 -18.41 -27.28
C GLU A 350 15.36 -17.84 -25.86
N VAL A 351 15.08 -16.54 -25.70
CA VAL A 351 14.80 -15.92 -24.39
C VAL A 351 13.56 -16.55 -23.74
N HIS A 352 12.47 -16.76 -24.49
CA HIS A 352 11.28 -17.44 -23.97
C HIS A 352 11.59 -18.87 -23.52
N LYS A 353 12.38 -19.63 -24.28
CA LYS A 353 12.83 -20.97 -23.85
C LYS A 353 13.68 -20.93 -22.58
N ALA A 354 14.53 -19.91 -22.44
CA ALA A 354 15.32 -19.72 -21.22
C ALA A 354 14.43 -19.38 -20.01
N LEU A 355 13.36 -18.61 -20.22
CA LEU A 355 12.34 -18.35 -19.20
C LEU A 355 11.59 -19.64 -18.82
N ASP A 356 11.13 -20.43 -19.78
CA ASP A 356 10.49 -21.72 -19.53
C ASP A 356 11.40 -22.65 -18.70
N GLY A 357 12.68 -22.73 -19.08
CA GLY A 357 13.69 -23.50 -18.35
C GLY A 357 13.90 -22.99 -16.92
N TRP A 358 13.85 -21.68 -16.72
CA TRP A 358 13.92 -21.09 -15.38
C TRP A 358 12.67 -21.36 -14.55
N VAL A 359 11.48 -21.35 -15.14
CA VAL A 359 10.22 -21.70 -14.45
C VAL A 359 10.28 -23.13 -13.92
N GLU A 360 10.80 -24.07 -14.72
CA GLU A 360 11.01 -25.44 -14.28
C GLU A 360 12.08 -25.55 -13.18
N LEU A 361 13.16 -24.77 -13.27
CA LEU A 361 14.16 -24.66 -12.20
C LEU A 361 13.55 -24.12 -10.89
N PHE A 362 12.67 -23.12 -10.96
CA PHE A 362 11.97 -22.57 -9.80
C PHE A 362 11.12 -23.66 -9.14
N LYS A 363 10.27 -24.34 -9.91
CA LYS A 363 9.42 -25.43 -9.41
C LYS A 363 10.22 -26.61 -8.86
N ALA A 364 11.41 -26.91 -9.42
CA ALA A 364 12.26 -27.98 -8.92
C ALA A 364 13.00 -27.60 -7.63
N THR A 365 13.30 -26.31 -7.44
CA THR A 365 14.04 -25.81 -6.26
C THR A 365 13.14 -25.65 -5.04
N TYR A 366 11.87 -25.27 -5.23
CA TYR A 366 10.93 -24.97 -4.16
C TYR A 366 9.65 -25.78 -4.28
#